data_AF-A0A0Q5W4C0-F1
#
_entry.id   AF-A0A0Q5W4C0-F1
#
_cell.length_a   1.000
_cell.length_b   1.000
_cell.length_c   1.000
_cell.angle_alpha   90.00
_cell.angle_beta   90.00
_cell.angle_gamma   90.00
#
_symmetry.space_group_name_H-M   'P 1'
#
loop_
_entity.id
_entity.type
_entity.pdbx_description
1 polymer ?
#
loop_
_entity_poly.entity_id
_entity_poly.type
_entity_poly.pdbx_seq_one_letter_code
_entity_poly.pdbx_strand_id
1 'polypeptide(L)' 'MDDATRPTAPRGPEIAAALRQLQLAVFRGDVELDAARLESWPPGARLALDQCARRAAARGHRFVVRGAQAA' A
#
# COMPACT_ATOMS: atom_id res chain seq x y z
N MET A 1 25.44 -17.35 18.65
CA MET A 1 25.73 -17.31 17.21
C MET A 1 24.47 -16.82 16.55
N ASP A 2 24.50 -15.53 16.27
CA ASP A 2 23.44 -14.64 15.88
C ASP A 2 22.88 -15.00 14.49
N ASP A 3 21.56 -15.02 14.34
CA ASP A 3 20.90 -14.72 13.06
C ASP A 3 19.68 -13.86 13.37
N ALA A 4 19.95 -12.57 13.56
CA ALA A 4 18.97 -11.53 13.76
C ALA A 4 18.31 -11.20 12.41
N THR A 5 16.97 -11.18 12.40
CA THR A 5 16.17 -10.26 11.58
C THR A 5 16.29 -10.42 10.06
N ARG A 6 15.80 -11.54 9.50
CA ARG A 6 15.37 -11.55 8.09
C ARG A 6 14.02 -10.81 8.00
N PRO A 7 13.88 -9.74 7.22
CA PRO A 7 12.58 -9.09 7.04
C PRO A 7 11.64 -10.09 6.38
N THR A 8 10.67 -10.60 7.14
CA THR A 8 9.57 -11.41 6.61
C THR A 8 8.76 -10.51 5.68
N ALA A 9 9.05 -10.58 4.39
CA ALA A 9 8.22 -9.94 3.38
C ALA A 9 6.75 -10.37 3.60
N PRO A 10 5.79 -9.45 3.53
CA PRO A 10 4.38 -9.76 3.75
C PRO A 10 3.95 -10.85 2.77
N ARG A 11 3.29 -11.88 3.31
CA ARG A 11 2.91 -13.05 2.50
C ARG A 11 1.75 -12.64 1.59
N GLY A 12 1.65 -13.25 0.41
CA GLY A 12 0.60 -12.96 -0.59
C GLY A 12 -0.83 -12.75 -0.04
N PRO A 13 -1.31 -13.54 0.94
CA PRO A 13 -2.62 -13.34 1.57
C PRO A 13 -2.79 -12.01 2.33
N GLU A 14 -1.74 -11.55 3.02
CA GLU A 14 -1.77 -10.30 3.80
C GLU A 14 -1.84 -9.09 2.88
N ILE A 15 -1.09 -9.13 1.78
CA ILE A 15 -1.13 -8.10 0.73
C ILE A 15 -2.52 -8.07 0.08
N ALA A 16 -3.10 -9.23 -0.23
CA ALA A 16 -4.45 -9.31 -0.80
C ALA A 16 -5.50 -8.72 0.15
N ALA A 17 -5.40 -8.99 1.46
CA ALA A 17 -6.28 -8.41 2.47
C ALA A 17 -6.12 -6.87 2.55
N ALA A 18 -4.88 -6.37 2.57
CA ALA A 18 -4.59 -4.95 2.59
C ALA A 18 -5.13 -4.24 1.34
N LEU A 19 -4.93 -4.81 0.14
CA LEU A 19 -5.49 -4.29 -1.10
C LEU A 19 -7.02 -4.25 -1.08
N ARG A 20 -7.66 -5.28 -0.53
CA ARG A 20 -9.13 -5.29 -0.39
C ARG A 20 -9.62 -4.20 0.56
N GLN A 21 -8.92 -3.98 1.67
CA GLN A 21 -9.25 -2.88 2.59
C GLN A 21 -9.06 -1.52 1.93
N LEU A 22 -8.00 -1.33 1.14
CA LEU A 22 -7.75 -0.09 0.40
C LEU A 22 -8.82 0.20 -0.64
N GLN A 23 -9.27 -0.82 -1.37
CA GLN A 23 -10.37 -0.66 -2.33
C GLN A 23 -11.66 -0.18 -1.66
N LEU A 24 -11.96 -0.70 -0.45
CA LEU A 24 -13.10 -0.24 0.34
C LEU A 24 -12.89 1.17 0.90
N ALA A 25 -11.69 1.49 1.36
CA ALA A 25 -11.34 2.81 1.87
C ALA A 25 -11.48 3.89 0.79
N VAL A 26 -10.95 3.63 -0.41
CA VAL A 26 -11.08 4.50 -1.60
C VAL A 26 -12.55 4.74 -1.97
N PHE A 27 -13.43 3.77 -1.74
CA PHE A 27 -14.85 3.98 -1.99
C PHE A 27 -15.49 4.94 -0.99
N ARG A 28 -14.97 5.00 0.24
CA ARG A 28 -15.53 5.77 1.35
C ARG A 28 -14.97 7.18 1.46
N GLY A 29 -13.75 7.42 0.99
CA GLY A 29 -13.13 8.73 1.09
C GLY A 29 -11.62 8.73 0.82
N ASP A 30 -10.96 9.73 1.40
CA ASP A 30 -9.52 9.93 1.29
C ASP A 30 -8.74 8.77 1.94
N VAL A 31 -7.60 8.43 1.35
CA VAL A 31 -6.74 7.33 1.75
C VAL A 31 -5.31 7.82 1.91
N GLU A 32 -4.71 7.44 3.03
CA GLU A 32 -3.31 7.67 3.32
C GLU A 32 -2.60 6.34 3.60
N LEU A 33 -1.42 6.19 3.01
CA LEU A 33 -0.60 4.98 3.05
C LEU A 33 0.81 5.33 3.47
N ASP A 34 1.43 4.45 4.26
CA ASP A 34 2.84 4.56 4.63
C ASP A 34 3.72 3.85 3.59
N ALA A 35 4.65 4.59 2.98
CA ALA A 35 5.60 4.12 1.98
C ALA A 35 6.49 3.00 2.52
N ALA A 36 6.89 3.04 3.79
CA ALA A 36 7.74 2.01 4.41
C ALA A 36 7.05 0.63 4.40
N ARG A 37 5.72 0.60 4.50
CA ARG A 37 4.95 -0.65 4.41
C ARG A 37 4.92 -1.19 2.97
N LEU A 38 5.04 -0.31 1.97
CA LEU A 38 5.01 -0.68 0.55
C LEU A 38 6.34 -1.18 0.01
N GLU A 39 7.47 -0.84 0.64
CA GLU A 39 8.80 -1.30 0.21
C GLU A 39 8.90 -2.84 0.17
N SER A 40 8.19 -3.49 1.09
CA SER A 40 8.13 -4.95 1.22
C SER A 40 7.16 -5.63 0.25
N TRP A 41 6.41 -4.86 -0.56
CA TRP A 41 5.36 -5.41 -1.43
C TRP A 41 5.91 -5.82 -2.82
N PRO A 42 5.40 -6.91 -3.42
CA PRO A 42 5.81 -7.34 -4.75
C PRO A 42 5.33 -6.37 -5.83
N PRO A 43 5.97 -6.35 -7.02
CA PRO A 43 5.60 -5.45 -8.12
C PRO A 43 4.11 -5.50 -8.51
N GLY A 44 3.49 -6.69 -8.48
CA GLY A 44 2.06 -6.84 -8.80
C GLY A 44 1.14 -6.08 -7.84
N ALA A 45 1.55 -5.89 -6.58
CA ALA A 45 0.79 -5.13 -5.60
C ALA A 45 0.87 -3.60 -5.86
N ARG A 46 1.98 -3.12 -6.44
CA ARG A 46 2.11 -1.72 -6.87
C ARG A 46 1.10 -1.35 -7.95
N LEU A 47 0.90 -2.23 -8.94
CA LEU A 47 -0.13 -2.02 -9.98
C LEU A 47 -1.55 -1.90 -9.39
N ALA A 48 -1.84 -2.68 -8.35
CA ALA A 48 -3.12 -2.60 -7.65
C ALA A 48 -3.28 -1.29 -6.85
N LEU A 49 -2.19 -0.76 -6.27
CA LEU A 49 -2.17 0.56 -5.63
C LEU A 49 -2.41 1.68 -6.62
N ASP A 50 -1.77 1.65 -7.79
CA ASP A 50 -2.01 2.64 -8.86
C ASP A 50 -3.47 2.64 -9.30
N GLN A 51 -4.09 1.46 -9.38
CA GLN A 51 -5.52 1.35 -9.67
C GLN A 51 -6.38 1.96 -8.55
N CYS A 52 -6.00 1.79 -7.28
CA CYS A 52 -6.67 2.43 -6.16
C CYS A 52 -6.55 3.96 -6.22
N ALA A 53 -5.37 4.49 -6.52
CA ALA A 53 -5.13 5.93 -6.67
C ALA A 53 -5.98 6.54 -7.80
N ARG A 54 -6.02 5.88 -8.97
CA ARG A 54 -6.89 6.30 -10.09
C ARG A 54 -8.37 6.31 -9.72
N ARG A 55 -8.83 5.29 -8.99
CA ARG A 55 -10.22 5.22 -8.52
C ARG A 55 -10.55 6.30 -7.49
N ALA A 56 -9.62 6.62 -6.59
CA ALA A 56 -9.77 7.72 -5.64
C ALA A 56 -9.90 9.06 -6.38
N ALA A 57 -8.99 9.33 -7.34
CA ALA A 57 -9.02 10.53 -8.15
C ALA A 57 -10.33 10.68 -8.95
N ALA A 58 -10.83 9.59 -9.56
CA ALA A 58 -12.10 9.59 -10.29
C ALA A 58 -13.32 9.92 -9.41
N ARG A 59 -13.19 9.81 -8.09
CA ARG A 59 -14.24 10.10 -7.09
C ARG A 59 -14.00 11.44 -6.38
N GLY A 60 -12.92 12.15 -6.71
CA GLY A 60 -12.52 13.37 -6.02
C GLY A 60 -11.88 13.14 -4.64
N HIS A 61 -11.44 11.91 -4.34
CA HIS A 61 -10.75 11.58 -3.11
C HIS A 61 -9.24 11.70 -3.25
N ARG A 62 -8.60 12.11 -2.16
CA ARG A 62 -7.14 12.17 -2.04
C ARG A 62 -6.58 10.78 -1.74
N PHE A 63 -5.60 10.35 -2.53
CA PHE A 63 -4.84 9.14 -2.27
C PHE A 63 -3.36 9.52 -2.14
N VAL A 64 -2.81 9.42 -0.92
CA VAL A 64 -1.45 9.86 -0.63
C VAL A 64 -0.66 8.70 -0.06
N VAL A 65 0.54 8.50 -0.60
CA VAL A 65 1.56 7.65 0.00
C VAL A 65 2.55 8.55 0.72
N ARG A 66 2.51 8.58 2.06
CA ARG A 66 3.44 9.32 2.91
C ARG A 66 4.65 8.46 3.22
N GLY A 67 5.85 9.04 3.19
CA GLY A 67 7.09 8.34 3.51
C GLY A 67 8.18 8.40 2.44
N ALA A 68 7.96 9.11 1.33
CA ALA A 68 9.04 9.49 0.42
C ALA A 68 9.42 10.97 0.62
N GLN A 69 9.54 11.42 1.87
CA GLN A 69 10.15 12.71 2.16
C GLN A 69 11.61 12.46 2.54
N ALA A 70 12.46 13.01 1.66
CA ALA A 70 13.90 12.89 1.60
C ALA A 70 14.62 13.15 2.92
N ALA A 71 15.67 12.37 3.15
CA ALA A 71 16.90 12.86 3.75
C ALA A 71 17.89 13.13 2.61
#